data_AF-E5VM17-F1
#
_entry.id   AF-E5VM17-F1
#
_cell.length_a   1.000
_cell.length_b   1.000
_cell.length_c   1.000
_cell.angle_alpha   90.00
_cell.angle_beta   90.00
_cell.angle_gamma   90.00
#
_symmetry.space_group_name_H-M   'P 1'
#
loop_
_entity.id
_entity.type
_entity.pdbx_description
1 polymer ?
#
loop_
_entity_poly.entity_id
_entity_poly.type
_entity_poly.pdbx_seq_one_letter_code
_entity_poly.pdbx_strand_id
1 'polypeptide(L)'
;MAGDAMTMKRTKFNIRTIAVTGMLGALATVLMFLEFPIPMLIPPFIKFDFSELPALLAAYAMGPVSGIAVCFIKNAINLLHTQTGGVGELSNFILGVCFVLPAGLIYKRKKTQKSAMIGALAGAVLMSVVSVFSNYFVVYPVYTNFMPMQAILGAYQAINKNVKTLWDALIWFNMPFTFIKGMCSVVITFFIYKKISPILKGTNR
;
A
#
# COMPACT_ATOMS: atom_id res chain seq x y z
N MET A 1 -2.52 14.62 -55.80
CA MET A 1 -1.89 14.82 -54.48
C MET A 1 -2.65 13.94 -53.49
N ALA A 2 -2.12 12.76 -53.18
CA ALA A 2 -2.77 11.76 -52.31
C ALA A 2 -2.49 12.10 -50.83
N GLY A 3 -3.51 11.91 -49.99
CA GLY A 3 -3.58 12.46 -48.65
C GLY A 3 -2.74 11.72 -47.60
N ASP A 4 -2.16 12.52 -46.70
CA ASP A 4 -1.63 12.06 -45.42
C ASP A 4 -2.78 11.92 -44.42
N ALA A 5 -3.33 10.71 -44.33
CA ALA A 5 -4.19 10.35 -43.21
C ALA A 5 -3.35 10.32 -41.93
N MET A 6 -3.48 11.36 -41.10
CA MET A 6 -3.00 11.35 -39.71
C MET A 6 -3.55 10.12 -39.01
N THR A 7 -2.69 9.12 -38.82
CA THR A 7 -3.00 7.93 -38.01
C THR A 7 -3.08 8.37 -36.56
N MET A 8 -4.28 8.76 -36.13
CA MET A 8 -4.62 8.91 -34.72
C MET A 8 -4.30 7.59 -34.02
N LYS A 9 -3.21 7.59 -33.26
CA LYS A 9 -2.78 6.47 -32.41
C LYS A 9 -3.87 6.27 -31.37
N ARG A 10 -4.87 5.42 -31.67
CA ARG A 10 -5.91 5.04 -30.71
C ARG A 10 -5.21 4.53 -29.47
N THR A 11 -5.18 5.33 -28.42
CA THR A 11 -4.89 4.86 -27.07
C THR A 11 -5.96 3.82 -26.79
N LYS A 12 -5.62 2.53 -26.97
CA LYS A 12 -6.48 1.43 -26.59
C LYS A 12 -6.65 1.51 -25.07
N PHE A 13 -7.66 2.23 -24.60
CA PHE A 13 -8.14 2.11 -23.24
C PHE A 13 -8.48 0.64 -23.07
N ASN A 14 -7.65 -0.06 -22.31
CA ASN A 14 -7.82 -1.47 -22.10
C ASN A 14 -8.93 -1.62 -21.05
N ILE A 15 -10.16 -1.77 -21.51
CA ILE A 15 -11.37 -1.91 -20.67
C ILE A 15 -11.15 -2.95 -19.56
N ARG A 16 -10.44 -4.05 -19.89
CA ARG A 16 -10.03 -5.05 -18.91
C ARG A 16 -9.15 -4.49 -17.79
N THR A 17 -8.21 -3.62 -18.12
CA THR A 17 -7.34 -2.97 -17.12
C THR A 17 -8.16 -2.15 -16.14
N ILE A 18 -9.13 -1.37 -16.65
CA ILE A 18 -10.02 -0.57 -15.82
C ILE A 18 -10.87 -1.48 -14.93
N ALA A 19 -11.53 -2.48 -15.51
CA ALA A 19 -12.38 -3.42 -14.77
C ALA A 19 -11.60 -4.17 -13.68
N VAL A 20 -10.43 -4.73 -14.00
CA VAL A 20 -9.58 -5.45 -13.04
C VAL A 20 -9.06 -4.51 -11.95
N THR A 21 -8.63 -3.29 -12.31
CA THR A 21 -8.17 -2.29 -11.33
C THR A 21 -9.31 -1.90 -10.39
N GLY A 22 -10.52 -1.69 -10.90
CA GLY A 22 -11.71 -1.40 -10.10
C GLY A 22 -12.07 -2.54 -9.15
N MET A 23 -12.10 -3.78 -9.64
CA MET A 23 -12.37 -4.96 -8.79
C MET A 23 -11.32 -5.15 -7.70
N LEU A 24 -10.02 -4.99 -8.03
CA LEU A 24 -8.95 -5.07 -7.04
C LEU A 24 -8.99 -3.89 -6.06
N GLY A 25 -9.42 -2.70 -6.51
CA GLY A 25 -9.72 -1.54 -5.67
C GLY A 25 -10.83 -1.83 -4.65
N ALA A 26 -11.94 -2.40 -5.10
CA ALA A 26 -13.03 -2.82 -4.21
C ALA A 26 -12.56 -3.88 -3.21
N LEU A 27 -11.81 -4.89 -3.66
CA LEU A 27 -11.24 -5.92 -2.79
C LEU A 27 -10.27 -5.32 -1.75
N ALA A 28 -9.39 -4.41 -2.17
CA ALA A 28 -8.48 -3.70 -1.25
C ALA A 28 -9.25 -2.91 -0.20
N THR A 29 -10.36 -2.28 -0.59
CA THR A 29 -11.23 -1.54 0.32
C THR A 29 -11.86 -2.46 1.36
N VAL A 30 -12.43 -3.60 0.95
CA VAL A 30 -12.98 -4.59 1.88
C VAL A 30 -11.91 -5.10 2.83
N LEU A 31 -10.72 -5.43 2.32
CA LEU A 31 -9.60 -5.87 3.16
C LEU A 31 -9.10 -4.79 4.12
N MET A 32 -9.23 -3.50 3.76
CA MET A 32 -8.90 -2.38 4.63
C MET A 32 -9.93 -2.24 5.76
N PHE A 33 -11.22 -2.50 5.51
CA PHE A 33 -12.24 -2.55 6.57
C PHE A 33 -12.07 -3.73 7.53
N LEU A 34 -11.44 -4.81 7.09
CA LEU A 34 -11.08 -5.96 7.93
C LEU A 34 -9.77 -5.74 8.71
N GLU A 35 -9.42 -4.48 8.98
CA GLU A 35 -8.26 -4.11 9.78
C GLU A 35 -8.43 -4.55 11.24
N PHE A 36 -7.36 -5.07 11.84
CA PHE A 36 -7.34 -5.49 13.23
C PHE A 36 -6.13 -4.91 13.97
N PRO A 37 -6.28 -4.48 15.24
CA PRO A 37 -5.14 -4.10 16.04
C PRO A 37 -4.30 -5.35 16.37
N ILE A 38 -3.00 -5.17 16.57
CA ILE A 38 -2.12 -6.23 17.09
C ILE A 38 -1.69 -5.82 18.50
N PRO A 39 -2.44 -6.22 19.54
CA PRO A 39 -2.11 -5.90 20.92
C PRO A 39 -0.68 -6.33 21.26
N MET A 40 -0.04 -5.61 22.19
CA MET A 40 1.32 -5.86 22.67
C MET A 40 2.46 -5.61 21.68
N LEU A 41 2.18 -5.51 20.37
CA LEU A 41 3.19 -5.21 19.34
C LEU A 41 3.15 -3.76 18.89
N ILE A 42 1.96 -3.16 18.82
CA ILE A 42 1.81 -1.75 18.44
C ILE A 42 0.58 -1.17 19.14
N PRO A 43 0.54 0.14 19.41
CA PRO A 43 -0.66 0.75 19.98
C PRO A 43 -1.88 0.60 19.07
N PRO A 44 -3.10 0.57 19.65
CA PRO A 44 -4.33 0.21 18.94
C PRO A 44 -4.75 1.19 17.85
N PHE A 45 -4.13 2.37 17.80
CA PHE A 45 -4.36 3.36 16.74
C PHE A 45 -3.66 3.00 15.42
N ILE A 46 -2.70 2.06 15.41
CA ILE A 46 -2.12 1.51 14.19
C ILE A 46 -2.67 0.10 14.00
N LYS A 47 -3.43 -0.08 12.93
CA LYS A 47 -4.05 -1.37 12.63
C LYS A 47 -3.35 -2.07 11.47
N PHE A 48 -3.45 -3.39 11.50
CA PHE A 48 -2.92 -4.27 10.49
C PHE A 48 -4.02 -4.67 9.52
N ASP A 49 -3.71 -4.65 8.23
CA ASP A 49 -4.62 -5.06 7.17
C ASP A 49 -3.84 -5.62 5.98
N PHE A 50 -4.54 -6.33 5.10
CA PHE A 50 -3.98 -6.93 3.88
C PHE A 50 -4.34 -6.16 2.61
N SER A 51 -4.73 -4.88 2.72
CA SER A 51 -5.20 -4.09 1.58
C SER A 51 -4.12 -3.76 0.54
N GLU A 52 -2.83 -3.94 0.88
CA GLU A 52 -1.73 -3.77 -0.07
C GLU A 52 -1.56 -4.95 -1.02
N LEU A 53 -2.12 -6.12 -0.66
CA LEU A 53 -2.05 -7.32 -1.50
C LEU A 53 -2.74 -7.09 -2.86
N PRO A 54 -4.01 -6.62 -2.95
CA PRO A 54 -4.64 -6.36 -4.24
C PRO A 54 -3.92 -5.27 -5.04
N ALA A 55 -3.34 -4.27 -4.37
CA ALA A 55 -2.59 -3.21 -5.04
C ALA A 55 -1.30 -3.74 -5.67
N LEU A 56 -0.58 -4.61 -4.96
CA LEU A 56 0.60 -5.31 -5.47
C LEU A 56 0.24 -6.25 -6.64
N LEU A 57 -0.86 -6.99 -6.54
CA LEU A 57 -1.38 -7.82 -7.63
C LEU A 57 -1.69 -6.98 -8.87
N ALA A 58 -2.34 -5.83 -8.71
CA ALA A 58 -2.62 -4.90 -9.81
C ALA A 58 -1.32 -4.39 -10.44
N ALA A 59 -0.32 -4.03 -9.63
CA ALA A 59 0.99 -3.59 -10.08
C ALA A 59 1.70 -4.65 -10.94
N TYR A 60 1.61 -5.92 -10.56
CA TYR A 60 2.22 -7.04 -11.29
C TYR A 60 1.40 -7.53 -12.49
N ALA A 61 0.07 -7.39 -12.46
CA ALA A 61 -0.79 -7.87 -13.54
C ALA A 61 -0.90 -6.83 -14.67
N MET A 62 -1.22 -5.59 -14.31
CA MET A 62 -1.58 -4.51 -15.25
C MET A 62 -0.50 -3.42 -15.34
N GLY A 63 0.35 -3.30 -14.31
CA GLY A 63 1.46 -2.35 -14.26
C GLY A 63 1.36 -1.39 -13.06
N PRO A 64 2.43 -0.64 -12.77
CA PRO A 64 2.53 0.18 -11.56
C PRO A 64 1.42 1.21 -11.42
N VAL A 65 0.95 1.79 -12.54
CA VAL A 65 -0.16 2.76 -12.54
C VAL A 65 -1.45 2.15 -12.01
N SER A 66 -1.76 0.90 -12.36
CA SER A 66 -2.91 0.20 -11.80
C SER A 66 -2.75 -0.07 -10.30
N GLY A 67 -1.54 -0.38 -9.82
CA GLY A 67 -1.27 -0.50 -8.39
C GLY A 67 -1.57 0.79 -7.63
N ILE A 68 -1.08 1.92 -8.15
CA ILE A 68 -1.34 3.26 -7.58
C ILE A 68 -2.84 3.56 -7.58
N ALA A 69 -3.54 3.25 -8.68
CA ALA A 69 -4.98 3.44 -8.77
C ALA A 69 -5.75 2.60 -7.74
N VAL A 70 -5.33 1.35 -7.46
CA VAL A 70 -5.91 0.53 -6.38
C VAL A 70 -5.67 1.16 -5.01
N CYS A 71 -4.45 1.64 -4.73
CA CYS A 71 -4.15 2.36 -3.50
C CYS A 71 -5.00 3.64 -3.36
N PHE A 72 -5.25 4.33 -4.47
CA PHE A 72 -6.11 5.52 -4.47
C PHE A 72 -7.56 5.16 -4.17
N ILE A 73 -8.12 4.17 -4.87
CA ILE A 73 -9.51 3.74 -4.70
C ILE A 73 -9.80 3.33 -3.25
N LYS A 74 -8.95 2.47 -2.67
CA LYS A 74 -9.17 1.99 -1.29
C LYS A 74 -9.18 3.14 -0.27
N ASN A 75 -8.23 4.07 -0.41
CA ASN A 75 -8.10 5.18 0.53
C ASN A 75 -9.18 6.24 0.29
N ALA A 76 -9.60 6.48 -0.96
CA ALA A 76 -10.70 7.38 -1.27
C ALA A 76 -12.04 6.87 -0.71
N ILE A 77 -12.30 5.56 -0.74
CA ILE A 77 -13.51 4.99 -0.14
C ILE A 77 -13.42 4.98 1.39
N ASN A 78 -12.26 4.66 1.95
CA ASN A 78 -12.06 4.71 3.40
C ASN A 78 -12.18 6.14 3.93
N LEU A 79 -11.78 7.15 3.14
CA LEU A 79 -11.89 8.57 3.46
C LEU A 79 -13.33 8.99 3.80
N LEU A 80 -14.33 8.33 3.19
CA LEU A 80 -15.75 8.60 3.46
C LEU A 80 -16.22 8.08 4.84
N HIS A 81 -15.42 7.23 5.49
CA HIS A 81 -15.76 6.54 6.74
C HIS A 81 -14.86 6.93 7.92
N THR A 82 -13.81 7.71 7.71
CA THR A 82 -12.81 8.03 8.75
C THR A 82 -13.32 9.06 9.76
N GLN A 83 -12.96 8.82 11.02
CA GLN A 83 -13.09 9.78 12.11
C GLN A 83 -11.81 10.62 12.34
N THR A 84 -10.70 10.29 11.66
CA THR A 84 -9.36 10.88 11.84
C THR A 84 -9.05 12.05 10.89
N GLY A 85 -10.06 12.64 10.25
CA GLY A 85 -9.88 13.80 9.36
C GLY A 85 -9.14 13.51 8.04
N GLY A 86 -9.01 12.24 7.62
CA GLY A 86 -8.45 11.86 6.31
C GLY A 86 -6.93 11.76 6.24
N VAL A 87 -6.25 12.03 7.34
CA VAL A 87 -4.77 12.13 7.36
C VAL A 87 -4.13 10.74 7.44
N GLY A 88 -4.79 9.79 8.11
CA GLY A 88 -4.37 8.39 8.13
C GLY A 88 -4.45 7.76 6.73
N GLU A 89 -5.52 8.03 5.99
CA GLU A 89 -5.77 7.56 4.63
C GLU A 89 -4.76 8.14 3.65
N LEU A 90 -4.42 9.42 3.80
CA LEU A 90 -3.38 10.06 3.00
C LEU A 90 -2.01 9.41 3.24
N SER A 91 -1.67 9.17 4.51
CA SER A 91 -0.44 8.45 4.85
C SER A 91 -0.44 7.04 4.27
N ASN A 92 -1.53 6.28 4.46
CA ASN A 92 -1.67 4.94 3.89
C ASN A 92 -1.53 4.94 2.37
N PHE A 93 -2.12 5.92 1.68
CA PHE A 93 -1.96 6.08 0.24
C PHE A 93 -0.49 6.30 -0.17
N ILE A 94 0.22 7.23 0.49
CA ILE A 94 1.64 7.50 0.21
C ILE A 94 2.47 6.23 0.42
N LEU A 95 2.26 5.53 1.54
CA LEU A 95 2.96 4.29 1.85
C LEU A 95 2.66 3.18 0.83
N GLY A 96 1.39 3.02 0.46
CA GLY A 96 0.97 2.09 -0.58
C GLY A 96 1.63 2.39 -1.93
N VAL A 97 1.72 3.66 -2.34
CA VAL A 97 2.42 4.07 -3.56
C VAL A 97 3.91 3.74 -3.48
N CYS A 98 4.57 4.07 -2.37
CA CYS A 98 5.97 3.74 -2.12
C CYS A 98 6.23 2.23 -2.14
N PHE A 99 5.24 1.41 -1.80
CA PHE A 99 5.32 -0.05 -1.90
C PHE A 99 5.14 -0.56 -3.34
N VAL A 100 4.03 -0.18 -3.99
CA VAL A 100 3.64 -0.78 -5.29
C VAL A 100 4.41 -0.22 -6.48
N LEU A 101 4.89 1.02 -6.41
CA LEU A 101 5.62 1.68 -7.50
C LEU A 101 6.95 0.97 -7.81
N PRO A 102 7.91 0.82 -6.86
CA PRO A 102 9.15 0.11 -7.13
C PRO A 102 8.91 -1.37 -7.46
N ALA A 103 7.95 -2.01 -6.79
CA ALA A 103 7.57 -3.38 -7.09
C ALA A 103 7.09 -3.56 -8.54
N GLY A 104 6.16 -2.71 -8.98
CA GLY A 104 5.63 -2.72 -10.34
C GLY A 104 6.67 -2.34 -11.40
N LEU A 105 7.52 -1.36 -11.13
CA LEU A 105 8.57 -0.91 -12.07
C LEU A 105 9.64 -1.97 -12.30
N ILE A 106 10.16 -2.58 -11.23
CA ILE A 106 11.19 -3.61 -11.32
C ILE A 106 10.64 -4.86 -12.01
N TYR A 107 9.41 -5.27 -11.67
CA TYR A 107 8.76 -6.40 -12.31
C TYR A 107 8.41 -6.14 -13.79
N LYS A 108 8.05 -4.89 -14.16
CA LYS A 108 7.77 -4.52 -15.55
C LYS A 108 9.00 -4.67 -16.45
N ARG A 109 10.21 -4.42 -15.93
CA ARG A 109 11.47 -4.55 -16.69
C ARG A 109 11.83 -6.01 -17.01
N LYS A 110 11.69 -6.91 -16.04
CA LYS A 110 11.87 -8.35 -16.24
C LYS A 110 10.74 -9.08 -15.52
N LYS A 111 9.91 -9.83 -16.24
CA LYS A 111 8.76 -10.55 -15.66
C LYS A 111 9.19 -11.92 -15.12
N THR A 112 9.96 -11.93 -14.03
CA THR A 112 10.48 -13.15 -13.39
C THR A 112 10.08 -13.18 -11.92
N GLN A 113 10.11 -14.37 -11.29
CA GLN A 113 9.85 -14.47 -9.85
C GLN A 113 10.90 -13.71 -9.02
N LYS A 114 12.17 -13.71 -9.45
CA LYS A 114 13.26 -12.99 -8.77
C LYS A 114 13.03 -11.48 -8.78
N SER A 115 12.70 -10.90 -9.93
CA SER A 115 12.42 -9.46 -10.04
C SER A 115 11.15 -9.03 -9.30
N ALA A 116 10.12 -9.89 -9.25
CA ALA A 116 8.95 -9.64 -8.40
C ALA A 116 9.38 -9.53 -6.93
N MET A 117 10.14 -10.51 -6.43
CA MET A 117 10.62 -10.53 -5.04
C MET A 117 11.53 -9.35 -4.71
N ILE A 118 12.51 -9.04 -5.57
CA ILE A 118 13.41 -7.88 -5.38
C ILE A 118 12.62 -6.58 -5.39
N GLY A 119 11.67 -6.43 -6.31
CA GLY A 119 10.83 -5.24 -6.38
C GLY A 119 9.93 -5.07 -5.17
N ALA A 120 9.30 -6.14 -4.72
CA ALA A 120 8.51 -6.18 -3.50
C ALA A 120 9.33 -5.83 -2.25
N LEU A 121 10.53 -6.40 -2.12
CA LEU A 121 11.42 -6.12 -0.98
C LEU A 121 11.88 -4.66 -0.99
N ALA A 122 12.30 -4.15 -2.16
CA ALA A 122 12.67 -2.74 -2.31
C ALA A 122 11.50 -1.81 -1.97
N GLY A 123 10.28 -2.17 -2.38
CA GLY A 123 9.06 -1.46 -2.01
C GLY A 123 8.77 -1.51 -0.52
N ALA A 124 8.90 -2.66 0.13
CA ALA A 124 8.66 -2.80 1.56
C ALA A 124 9.68 -1.99 2.40
N VAL A 125 10.96 -2.00 2.00
CA VAL A 125 11.98 -1.16 2.62
C VAL A 125 11.65 0.32 2.44
N LEU A 126 11.34 0.76 1.21
CA LEU A 126 10.99 2.16 0.93
C LEU A 126 9.75 2.59 1.73
N MET A 127 8.71 1.75 1.76
CA MET A 127 7.50 1.96 2.54
C MET A 127 7.84 2.10 4.04
N SER A 128 8.70 1.25 4.59
CA SER A 128 9.09 1.32 6.01
C SER A 128 9.83 2.61 6.35
N VAL A 129 10.74 3.07 5.50
CA VAL A 129 11.49 4.31 5.72
C VAL A 129 10.55 5.52 5.62
N VAL A 130 9.73 5.57 4.58
CA VAL A 130 8.76 6.67 4.39
C VAL A 130 7.69 6.67 5.48
N SER A 131 7.37 5.52 6.08
CA SER A 131 6.41 5.43 7.20
C SER A 131 6.85 6.23 8.41
N VAL A 132 8.14 6.25 8.73
CA VAL A 132 8.68 7.06 9.84
C VAL A 132 8.41 8.54 9.58
N PHE A 133 8.79 9.05 8.41
CA PHE A 133 8.62 10.46 8.06
C PHE A 133 7.15 10.86 7.91
N SER A 134 6.35 10.05 7.22
CA SER A 134 4.92 10.31 7.04
C SER A 134 4.19 10.32 8.37
N ASN A 135 4.48 9.35 9.26
CA ASN A 135 3.84 9.34 10.57
C ASN A 135 4.30 10.52 11.43
N TYR A 136 5.60 10.84 11.45
CA TYR A 136 6.13 11.94 12.25
C TYR A 136 5.60 13.32 11.85
N PHE A 137 5.58 13.62 10.54
CA PHE A 137 5.23 14.96 10.05
C PHE A 137 3.76 15.15 9.73
N VAL A 138 3.02 14.07 9.48
CA VAL A 138 1.64 14.16 8.98
C VAL A 138 0.66 13.51 9.96
N VAL A 139 0.87 12.24 10.32
CA VAL A 139 -0.11 11.49 11.12
C VAL A 139 -0.15 11.97 12.58
N TYR A 140 0.98 11.96 13.28
CA TYR A 140 1.02 12.30 14.71
C TYR A 140 0.64 13.76 15.02
N PRO A 141 1.06 14.77 14.25
CA PRO A 141 0.64 16.16 14.50
C PRO A 141 -0.88 16.35 14.43
N VAL A 142 -1.56 15.57 13.58
CA VAL A 142 -3.02 15.61 13.48
C VAL A 142 -3.66 14.75 14.56
N TYR A 143 -3.06 13.60 14.87
CA TYR A 143 -3.49 12.75 15.98
C TYR A 143 -3.42 13.48 17.33
N THR A 144 -2.46 14.39 17.51
CA THR A 144 -2.34 15.20 18.73
C THR A 144 -3.50 16.17 18.98
N ASN A 145 -4.31 16.47 17.96
CA ASN A 145 -5.54 17.24 18.14
C ASN A 145 -6.65 16.41 18.79
N PHE A 146 -6.58 15.08 18.71
CA PHE A 146 -7.56 14.16 19.29
C PHE A 146 -7.07 13.53 20.60
N MET A 147 -5.78 13.28 20.72
CA MET A 147 -5.17 12.63 21.88
C MET A 147 -3.85 13.33 22.27
N PRO A 148 -3.64 13.68 23.55
CA PRO A 148 -2.41 14.35 23.94
C PRO A 148 -1.17 13.48 23.65
N MET A 149 -0.08 14.10 23.22
CA MET A 149 1.18 13.40 22.88
C MET A 149 1.68 12.51 24.04
N GLN A 150 1.42 12.91 25.28
CA GLN A 150 1.75 12.13 26.48
C GLN A 150 1.01 10.79 26.53
N ALA A 151 -0.25 10.73 26.10
CA ALA A 151 -1.01 9.49 26.03
C ALA A 151 -0.52 8.60 24.89
N ILE A 152 -0.13 9.18 23.75
CA ILE A 152 0.46 8.45 22.62
C ILE A 152 1.79 7.80 23.03
N LEU A 153 2.69 8.59 23.63
CA LEU A 153 3.96 8.07 24.15
C LEU A 153 3.75 7.07 25.28
N GLY A 154 2.77 7.31 26.16
CA GLY A 154 2.39 6.37 27.22
C GLY A 154 1.93 5.01 26.67
N ALA A 155 1.18 4.99 25.57
CA ALA A 155 0.78 3.76 24.90
C ALA A 155 1.98 2.98 24.33
N TYR A 156 2.98 3.68 23.79
CA TYR A 156 4.23 3.05 23.36
C TYR A 156 5.11 2.57 24.53
N GLN A 157 5.19 3.36 25.59
CA GLN A 157 5.97 3.04 26.80
C GLN A 157 5.39 1.86 27.58
N ALA A 158 4.06 1.67 27.51
CA ALA A 158 3.40 0.50 28.06
C ALA A 158 3.88 -0.81 27.41
N ILE A 159 4.30 -0.76 26.14
CA ILE A 159 4.87 -1.90 25.41
C ILE A 159 6.38 -1.99 25.65
N ASN A 160 7.10 -0.86 25.51
CA ASN A 160 8.54 -0.79 25.76
C ASN A 160 8.91 0.48 26.51
N LYS A 161 9.30 0.31 27.78
CA LYS A 161 9.69 1.40 28.69
C LYS A 161 10.92 2.19 28.23
N ASN A 162 11.69 1.67 27.27
CA ASN A 162 12.87 2.37 26.75
C ASN A 162 12.52 3.47 25.73
N VAL A 163 11.27 3.59 25.30
CA VAL A 163 10.82 4.65 24.38
C VAL A 163 10.81 6.00 25.11
N LYS A 164 11.70 6.92 24.72
CA LYS A 164 11.79 8.26 25.32
C LYS A 164 11.20 9.33 24.42
N THR A 165 11.30 9.12 23.10
CA THR A 165 10.85 10.07 22.09
C THR A 165 9.91 9.43 21.08
N LEU A 166 9.18 10.25 20.33
CA LEU A 166 8.35 9.78 19.22
C LEU A 166 9.19 9.10 18.13
N TRP A 167 10.45 9.53 17.95
CA TRP A 167 11.39 8.89 17.03
C TRP A 167 11.71 7.46 17.44
N ASP A 168 11.94 7.21 18.74
CA ASP A 168 12.15 5.85 19.25
C ASP A 168 10.92 4.97 18.97
N ALA A 169 9.73 5.50 19.22
CA ALA A 169 8.48 4.79 18.94
C ALA A 169 8.33 4.44 17.46
N LEU A 170 8.64 5.39 16.57
CA LEU A 170 8.54 5.20 15.14
C LEU A 170 9.55 4.19 14.60
N ILE A 171 10.80 4.27 15.05
CA ILE A 171 11.87 3.39 14.56
C ILE A 171 11.70 1.97 15.11
N TRP A 172 11.33 1.83 16.39
CA TRP A 172 11.24 0.52 17.04
C TRP A 172 9.92 -0.20 16.79
N PHE A 173 8.84 0.53 16.51
CA PHE A 173 7.52 -0.07 16.30
C PHE A 173 6.98 0.18 14.90
N ASN A 174 6.84 1.43 14.48
CA ASN A 174 6.16 1.77 13.22
C ASN A 174 6.90 1.25 11.98
N MET A 175 8.22 1.44 11.92
CA MET A 175 9.05 0.96 10.82
C MET A 175 9.01 -0.57 10.67
N PRO A 176 9.32 -1.39 11.72
CA PRO A 176 9.25 -2.84 11.59
C PRO A 176 7.82 -3.33 11.36
N PHE A 177 6.82 -2.72 11.98
CA PHE A 177 5.41 -3.06 11.73
C PHE A 177 5.03 -2.86 10.25
N THR A 178 5.38 -1.70 9.69
CA THR A 178 5.10 -1.39 8.28
C THR A 178 5.84 -2.32 7.35
N PHE A 179 7.10 -2.65 7.65
CA PHE A 179 7.87 -3.62 6.90
C PHE A 179 7.23 -5.00 6.91
N ILE A 180 6.85 -5.52 8.10
CA ILE A 180 6.19 -6.81 8.25
C ILE A 180 4.86 -6.84 7.50
N LYS A 181 4.06 -5.77 7.58
CA LYS A 181 2.80 -5.62 6.84
C LYS A 181 3.02 -5.73 5.33
N GLY A 182 4.01 -5.03 4.81
CA GLY A 182 4.43 -5.14 3.40
C GLY A 182 4.83 -6.57 3.06
N MET A 183 5.70 -7.18 3.86
CA MET A 183 6.21 -8.54 3.63
C MET A 183 5.11 -9.61 3.68
N CYS A 184 4.14 -9.51 4.58
CA CYS A 184 2.97 -10.39 4.59
C CYS A 184 2.20 -10.30 3.27
N SER A 185 1.98 -9.09 2.75
CA SER A 185 1.33 -8.88 1.45
C SER A 185 2.14 -9.48 0.29
N VAL A 186 3.48 -9.41 0.35
CA VAL A 186 4.38 -10.04 -0.63
C VAL A 186 4.27 -11.56 -0.60
N VAL A 187 4.34 -12.16 0.59
CA VAL A 187 4.27 -13.62 0.77
C VAL A 187 2.96 -14.15 0.22
N ILE A 188 1.84 -13.55 0.61
CA ILE A 188 0.51 -14.00 0.14
C ILE A 188 0.39 -13.80 -1.38
N THR A 189 0.85 -12.65 -1.89
CA THR A 189 0.89 -12.39 -3.33
C THR A 189 1.70 -13.45 -4.06
N PHE A 190 2.83 -13.90 -3.53
CA PHE A 190 3.66 -14.93 -4.18
C PHE A 190 2.93 -16.28 -4.31
N PHE A 191 2.19 -16.69 -3.28
CA PHE A 191 1.40 -17.93 -3.30
C PHE A 191 0.21 -17.85 -4.26
N ILE A 192 -0.42 -16.68 -4.34
CA ILE A 192 -1.65 -16.49 -5.11
C ILE A 192 -1.38 -16.10 -6.57
N TYR A 193 -0.27 -15.40 -6.85
CA TYR A 193 0.01 -14.78 -8.15
C TYR A 193 0.04 -15.78 -9.29
N LYS A 194 0.65 -16.96 -9.11
CA LYS A 194 0.69 -17.98 -10.18
C LYS A 194 -0.71 -18.46 -10.57
N LYS A 195 -1.63 -18.56 -9.62
CA LYS A 195 -3.02 -19.00 -9.85
C LYS A 195 -3.87 -17.89 -10.47
N ILE A 196 -3.69 -16.65 -10.00
CA ILE A 196 -4.53 -15.51 -10.40
C ILE A 196 -4.01 -14.83 -11.67
N SER A 197 -2.70 -14.87 -11.95
CA SER A 197 -2.12 -14.17 -13.12
C SER A 197 -2.72 -14.57 -14.46
N PRO A 198 -3.04 -15.85 -14.78
CA PRO A 198 -3.69 -16.22 -16.04
C PRO A 198 -5.08 -15.58 -16.17
N ILE A 199 -5.85 -15.54 -15.08
CA ILE A 199 -7.20 -14.98 -15.03
C ILE A 199 -7.15 -13.46 -15.20
N LEU A 200 -6.20 -12.78 -14.53
CA LEU A 200 -6.08 -11.32 -14.63
C LEU A 200 -5.56 -10.87 -16.00
N LYS A 201 -4.58 -11.56 -16.58
CA LYS A 201 -3.98 -11.20 -17.88
C LYS A 201 -4.81 -11.65 -19.07
N GLY A 202 -5.56 -12.74 -18.92
CA GLY A 202 -6.38 -13.33 -19.98
C GLY A 202 -5.64 -14.30 -20.86
N THR A 203 -6.40 -15.25 -21.39
CA THR A 203 -5.95 -16.36 -22.24
C THR A 203 -5.70 -15.95 -23.70
N ASN A 204 -5.20 -14.74 -23.95
CA ASN A 204 -4.72 -14.37 -25.28
C ASN A 204 -3.22 -14.11 -25.20
N ARG A 205 -2.48 -15.22 -25.20
CA ARG A 205 -1.14 -15.25 -25.79
C ARG A 205 -1.30 -15.60 -27.26
#